data_AF-A0A1I3GP79-F1
#
_entry.id   AF-A0A1I3GP79-F1
#
_cell.length_a   1.000
_cell.length_b   1.000
_cell.length_c   1.000
_cell.angle_alpha   90.00
_cell.angle_beta   90.00
_cell.angle_gamma   90.00
#
_symmetry.space_group_name_H-M   'P 1'
#
loop_
_entity.id
_entity.type
_entity.pdbx_description
1 polymer ?
#
loop_
_entity_poly.entity_id
_entity_poly.type
_entity_poly.pdbx_seq_one_letter_code
_entity_poly.pdbx_strand_id
1 'polypeptide(L)'
;MTGTKTTTTMKTAGAAAALALVLAGCGGGGASGAPTDASQDEFCEKYTSGFVGAFEEIDPEASEQEQAEAILESLKSWADEMADLGTPEEMSDEARDGFELTIQSIQDLNADDLQDEEAMAELEDKLSGDDKKAAAALQTYVTDNCDFGGLPEGLESPSLPSE
;
A
#
# COMPACT_ATOMS: atom_id res chain seq x y z
N MET A 1 13.34 44.47 -45.23
CA MET A 1 13.48 44.03 -43.83
C MET A 1 12.67 42.76 -43.67
N THR A 2 13.28 41.61 -43.92
CA THR A 2 12.68 40.27 -43.81
C THR A 2 12.85 39.79 -42.37
N GLY A 3 11.76 39.73 -41.62
CA GLY A 3 11.72 39.19 -40.27
C GLY A 3 11.24 37.74 -40.30
N THR A 4 12.16 36.80 -40.16
CA THR A 4 11.88 35.38 -39.94
C THR A 4 11.44 35.18 -38.49
N LYS A 5 10.24 34.63 -38.24
CA LYS A 5 9.84 34.18 -36.91
C LYS A 5 9.73 32.66 -36.86
N THR A 6 10.55 32.15 -35.96
CA THR A 6 10.83 30.81 -35.45
C THR A 6 9.60 29.93 -35.23
N THR A 7 9.68 28.69 -35.73
CA THR A 7 8.73 27.60 -35.47
C THR A 7 9.17 26.87 -34.19
N THR A 8 8.37 26.95 -33.12
CA THR A 8 8.58 26.15 -31.90
C THR A 8 7.77 24.85 -32.02
N THR A 9 8.46 23.73 -32.15
CA THR A 9 7.89 22.38 -32.11
C THR A 9 7.50 22.04 -30.67
N MET A 10 6.20 21.97 -30.40
CA MET A 10 5.64 21.53 -29.12
C MET A 10 5.61 20.00 -29.11
N LYS A 11 6.52 19.36 -28.35
CA LYS A 11 6.44 17.93 -28.05
C LYS A 11 5.35 17.72 -26.99
N THR A 12 4.14 17.40 -27.44
CA THR A 12 3.10 16.77 -26.60
C THR A 12 3.45 15.30 -26.43
N ALA A 13 4.07 14.94 -25.31
CA ALA A 13 4.04 13.57 -24.79
C ALA A 13 2.94 13.52 -23.72
N GLY A 14 1.70 13.40 -24.18
CA GLY A 14 0.56 13.09 -23.32
C GLY A 14 0.28 11.60 -23.45
N ALA A 15 0.74 10.80 -22.51
CA ALA A 15 0.22 9.45 -22.31
C ALA A 15 -1.01 9.59 -21.42
N ALA A 16 -2.18 9.36 -22.00
CA ALA A 16 -3.44 9.32 -21.28
C ALA A 16 -3.45 8.06 -20.40
N ALA A 17 -3.39 8.25 -19.08
CA ALA A 17 -3.72 7.19 -18.13
C ALA A 17 -5.22 6.90 -18.25
N ALA A 18 -5.56 5.76 -18.86
CA ALA A 18 -6.91 5.24 -18.86
C ALA A 18 -7.15 4.54 -17.53
N LEU A 19 -7.72 5.25 -16.55
CA LEU A 19 -8.21 4.69 -15.30
C LEU A 19 -9.44 3.82 -15.59
N ALA A 20 -9.21 2.51 -15.74
CA ALA A 20 -10.25 1.50 -15.77
C ALA A 20 -10.60 1.12 -14.32
N LEU A 21 -11.62 1.77 -13.77
CA LEU A 21 -12.27 1.40 -12.52
C LEU A 21 -12.92 0.01 -12.71
N VAL A 22 -12.33 -1.03 -12.11
CA VAL A 22 -12.97 -2.35 -12.02
C VAL A 22 -13.35 -2.60 -10.56
N LEU A 23 -14.66 -2.70 -10.34
CA LEU A 23 -15.29 -3.12 -9.11
C LEU A 23 -14.94 -4.59 -8.84
N ALA A 24 -14.02 -4.86 -7.92
CA ALA A 24 -13.76 -6.20 -7.41
C ALA A 24 -14.30 -6.30 -5.97
N GLY A 25 -15.59 -6.61 -5.87
CA GLY A 25 -16.15 -7.21 -4.66
C GLY A 25 -16.10 -8.74 -4.77
N CYS A 26 -15.53 -9.36 -3.74
CA CYS A 26 -15.74 -10.75 -3.32
C CYS A 26 -15.21 -11.88 -4.26
N GLY A 27 -14.04 -12.41 -3.89
CA GLY A 27 -13.73 -13.83 -4.04
C GLY A 27 -13.09 -14.26 -5.36
N GLY A 28 -11.77 -14.41 -5.35
CA GLY A 28 -11.02 -15.29 -6.25
C GLY A 28 -10.89 -14.81 -7.69
N GLY A 29 -9.83 -14.04 -7.96
CA GLY A 29 -9.46 -13.67 -9.32
C GLY A 29 -8.36 -12.62 -9.31
N GLY A 30 -7.15 -13.06 -8.99
CA GLY A 30 -5.97 -12.20 -8.92
C GLY A 30 -5.66 -11.45 -10.22
N ALA A 31 -4.92 -10.37 -10.01
CA ALA A 31 -4.27 -9.48 -10.96
C ALA A 31 -5.18 -8.59 -11.82
N SER A 32 -5.12 -7.27 -11.59
CA SER A 32 -4.68 -6.26 -12.58
C SER A 32 -5.08 -4.83 -12.14
N GLY A 33 -4.89 -4.44 -10.88
CA GLY A 33 -5.10 -3.05 -10.47
C GLY A 33 -3.81 -2.25 -10.48
N ALA A 34 -2.84 -2.74 -9.71
CA ALA A 34 -1.58 -2.06 -9.51
C ALA A 34 -0.58 -2.34 -10.65
N PRO A 35 0.27 -1.36 -11.03
CA PRO A 35 1.38 -1.61 -11.94
C PRO A 35 2.28 -2.76 -11.45
N THR A 36 2.98 -3.42 -12.36
CA THR A 36 3.88 -4.55 -12.01
C THR A 36 5.34 -4.26 -12.34
N ASP A 37 5.66 -3.04 -12.75
CA ASP A 37 6.97 -2.63 -13.24
C ASP A 37 7.80 -1.86 -12.21
N ALA A 38 7.35 -1.78 -10.95
CA ALA A 38 8.13 -1.20 -9.88
C ALA A 38 9.44 -1.98 -9.67
N SER A 39 10.53 -1.28 -9.40
CA SER A 39 11.75 -1.96 -8.94
C SER A 39 11.57 -2.45 -7.51
N GLN A 40 12.17 -3.59 -7.15
CA GLN A 40 12.14 -4.09 -5.77
C GLN A 40 12.69 -3.07 -4.77
N ASP A 41 13.78 -2.39 -5.12
CA ASP A 41 14.39 -1.38 -4.24
C ASP A 41 13.43 -0.22 -3.97
N GLU A 42 12.77 0.31 -5.00
CA GLU A 42 11.80 1.41 -4.88
C GLU A 42 10.54 0.97 -4.12
N PHE A 43 10.05 -0.24 -4.40
CA PHE A 43 8.95 -0.84 -3.65
C PHE A 43 9.30 -0.96 -2.16
N CYS A 44 10.45 -1.53 -1.83
CA CYS A 44 10.88 -1.71 -0.45
C CYS A 44 11.15 -0.39 0.26
N GLU A 45 11.76 0.59 -0.41
CA GLU A 45 11.95 1.94 0.13
C GLU A 45 10.60 2.56 0.51
N LYS A 46 9.63 2.56 -0.41
CA LYS A 46 8.31 3.15 -0.18
C LYS A 46 7.46 2.37 0.83
N TYR A 47 7.52 1.04 0.78
CA TYR A 47 6.82 0.18 1.74
C TYR A 47 7.30 0.42 3.17
N THR A 48 8.63 0.46 3.38
CA THR A 48 9.23 0.60 4.71
C THR A 48 9.18 2.03 5.23
N SER A 49 9.61 3.01 4.43
CA SER A 49 9.67 4.42 4.85
C SER A 49 8.29 5.05 4.97
N GLY A 50 7.37 4.73 4.05
CA GLY A 50 6.03 5.31 4.06
C GLY A 50 5.17 4.78 5.20
N PHE A 51 5.28 3.49 5.51
CA PHE A 51 4.55 2.90 6.64
C PHE A 51 5.06 3.43 7.99
N VAL A 52 6.38 3.57 8.17
CA VAL A 52 6.95 4.14 9.41
C VAL A 52 6.67 5.64 9.51
N GLY A 53 6.81 6.37 8.39
CA GLY A 53 6.56 7.81 8.31
C GLY A 53 5.12 8.17 8.69
N ALA A 54 4.15 7.28 8.43
CA ALA A 54 2.76 7.49 8.81
C ALA A 54 2.54 7.68 10.33
N PHE A 55 3.48 7.24 11.17
CA PHE A 55 3.41 7.38 12.62
C PHE A 55 4.35 8.46 13.19
N GLU A 56 5.33 8.94 12.42
CA GLU A 56 6.32 9.91 12.90
C GLU A 56 5.78 11.35 13.00
N GLU A 57 4.74 11.69 12.24
CA GLU A 57 4.20 13.05 12.17
C GLU A 57 3.02 13.31 13.13
N ILE A 58 2.68 12.35 14.00
CA ILE A 58 1.56 12.48 14.93
C ILE A 58 1.92 13.45 16.05
N ASP A 59 1.10 14.50 16.23
CA ASP A 59 1.22 15.42 17.35
C ASP A 59 0.77 14.73 18.66
N PRO A 60 1.68 14.49 19.62
CA PRO A 60 1.32 13.83 20.88
C PRO A 60 0.44 14.68 21.80
N GLU A 61 0.30 15.99 21.53
CA GLU A 61 -0.57 16.88 22.29
C GLU A 61 -1.98 17.02 21.71
N ALA A 62 -2.23 16.45 20.52
CA ALA A 62 -3.56 16.43 19.89
C ALA A 62 -4.52 15.48 20.63
N SER A 63 -5.83 15.66 20.42
CA SER A 63 -6.83 14.71 20.95
C SER A 63 -6.70 13.33 20.29
N GLU A 64 -7.20 12.28 20.95
CA GLU A 64 -7.18 10.91 20.39
C GLU A 64 -7.85 10.85 19.01
N GLN A 65 -8.91 11.62 18.79
CA GLN A 65 -9.61 11.71 17.51
C GLN A 65 -8.77 12.41 16.44
N GLU A 66 -8.12 13.53 16.76
CA GLU A 66 -7.21 14.21 15.84
C GLU A 66 -5.99 13.33 15.48
N GLN A 67 -5.48 12.54 16.44
CA GLN A 67 -4.41 11.58 16.19
C GLN A 67 -4.87 10.45 15.27
N ALA A 68 -6.07 9.90 15.49
CA ALA A 68 -6.64 8.86 14.62
C ALA A 68 -6.88 9.36 13.19
N GLU A 69 -7.37 10.60 13.03
CA GLU A 69 -7.53 11.25 11.72
C GLU A 69 -6.18 11.44 11.01
N ALA A 70 -5.14 11.88 11.73
CA ALA A 70 -3.80 12.07 11.16
C ALA A 70 -3.15 10.73 10.74
N ILE A 71 -3.31 9.67 11.54
CA ILE A 71 -2.86 8.31 11.20
C ILE A 71 -3.60 7.83 9.95
N LEU A 72 -4.92 7.98 9.91
CA LEU A 72 -5.74 7.53 8.78
C LEU A 72 -5.32 8.24 7.49
N GLU A 73 -5.15 9.56 7.52
CA GLU A 73 -4.71 10.34 6.37
C GLU A 73 -3.35 9.85 5.86
N SER A 74 -2.41 9.61 6.78
CA SER A 74 -1.08 9.12 6.43
C SER A 74 -1.10 7.69 5.85
N LEU A 75 -1.90 6.79 6.43
CA LEU A 75 -2.08 5.43 5.90
C LEU A 75 -2.73 5.45 4.52
N LYS A 76 -3.74 6.28 4.29
CA LYS A 76 -4.38 6.41 2.97
C LYS A 76 -3.44 7.02 1.94
N SER A 77 -2.67 8.04 2.32
CA SER A 77 -1.63 8.61 1.44
C SER A 77 -0.58 7.57 1.08
N TRP A 78 -0.13 6.75 2.05
CA TRP A 78 0.77 5.63 1.78
C TRP A 78 0.14 4.61 0.83
N ALA A 79 -1.12 4.23 1.06
CA ALA A 79 -1.83 3.28 0.21
C ALA A 79 -1.99 3.78 -1.23
N ASP A 80 -2.26 5.08 -1.42
CA ASP A 80 -2.31 5.73 -2.74
C ASP A 80 -0.94 5.71 -3.43
N GLU A 81 0.13 6.09 -2.72
CA GLU A 81 1.50 6.06 -3.25
C GLU A 81 1.93 4.65 -3.67
N MET A 82 1.61 3.66 -2.84
CA MET A 82 1.90 2.27 -3.13
C MET A 82 1.07 1.76 -4.32
N ALA A 83 -0.24 2.09 -4.39
CA ALA A 83 -1.09 1.72 -5.51
C ALA A 83 -0.57 2.29 -6.85
N ASP A 84 -0.09 3.54 -6.84
CA ASP A 84 0.50 4.20 -8.01
C ASP A 84 1.86 3.62 -8.39
N LEU A 85 2.69 3.26 -7.41
CA LEU A 85 3.99 2.62 -7.63
C LEU A 85 3.82 1.22 -8.21
N GLY A 86 2.91 0.45 -7.63
CA GLY A 86 2.71 -0.95 -7.96
C GLY A 86 3.68 -1.91 -7.28
N THR A 87 3.79 -3.10 -7.84
CA THR A 87 4.57 -4.22 -7.30
C THR A 87 5.73 -4.59 -8.22
N PRO A 88 6.79 -5.24 -7.72
CA PRO A 88 7.83 -5.79 -8.57
C PRO A 88 7.36 -6.97 -9.42
N GLU A 89 7.92 -7.13 -10.63
CA GLU A 89 7.63 -8.27 -11.52
C GLU A 89 7.96 -9.63 -10.89
N GLU A 90 8.91 -9.67 -9.95
CA GLU A 90 9.34 -10.90 -9.27
C GLU A 90 8.46 -11.27 -8.06
N MET A 91 7.56 -10.39 -7.62
CA MET A 91 6.57 -10.69 -6.60
C MET A 91 5.61 -11.78 -7.11
N SER A 92 5.27 -12.76 -6.28
CA SER A 92 4.30 -13.79 -6.68
C SER A 92 2.89 -13.20 -6.80
N ASP A 93 2.05 -13.78 -7.66
CA ASP A 93 0.67 -13.32 -7.83
C ASP A 93 -0.10 -13.32 -6.49
N GLU A 94 0.16 -14.32 -5.65
CA GLU A 94 -0.44 -14.42 -4.31
C GLU A 94 0.02 -13.29 -3.37
N ALA A 95 1.28 -12.88 -3.43
CA ALA A 95 1.77 -11.73 -2.68
C ALA A 95 1.24 -10.40 -3.24
N ARG A 96 1.03 -10.30 -4.56
CA ARG A 96 0.37 -9.15 -5.19
C ARG A 96 -1.08 -9.03 -4.77
N ASP A 97 -1.80 -10.15 -4.72
CA ASP A 97 -3.18 -10.16 -4.22
C ASP A 97 -3.20 -9.66 -2.77
N GLY A 98 -2.24 -10.06 -1.94
CA GLY A 98 -2.09 -9.56 -0.57
C GLY A 98 -1.82 -8.05 -0.50
N PHE A 99 -1.03 -7.53 -1.44
CA PHE A 99 -0.74 -6.11 -1.59
C PHE A 99 -2.00 -5.31 -1.94
N GLU A 100 -2.72 -5.74 -2.97
CA GLU A 100 -3.97 -5.09 -3.39
C GLU A 100 -5.02 -5.12 -2.28
N LEU A 101 -5.15 -6.25 -1.56
CA LEU A 101 -6.02 -6.39 -0.39
C LEU A 101 -5.65 -5.42 0.74
N THR A 102 -4.36 -5.24 1.01
CA THR A 102 -3.88 -4.34 2.07
C THR A 102 -4.19 -2.88 1.74
N ILE A 103 -3.93 -2.45 0.51
CA ILE A 103 -4.28 -1.11 0.02
C ILE A 103 -5.79 -0.88 0.11
N GLN A 104 -6.59 -1.82 -0.37
CA GLN A 104 -8.04 -1.71 -0.33
C GLN A 104 -8.54 -1.61 1.11
N SER A 105 -8.03 -2.45 2.01
CA SER A 105 -8.42 -2.45 3.41
C SER A 105 -8.18 -1.09 4.05
N ILE A 106 -7.02 -0.47 3.80
CA ILE A 106 -6.69 0.87 4.31
C ILE A 106 -7.60 1.96 3.73
N GLN A 107 -7.94 1.87 2.45
CA GLN A 107 -8.85 2.81 1.81
C GLN A 107 -10.26 2.74 2.41
N ASP A 108 -10.69 1.55 2.82
CA ASP A 108 -11.98 1.31 3.45
C ASP A 108 -12.03 1.72 4.93
N LEU A 109 -10.89 1.93 5.59
CA LEU A 109 -10.83 2.42 6.98
C LEU A 109 -11.40 3.82 7.14
N ASN A 110 -12.01 4.08 8.30
CA ASN A 110 -12.33 5.41 8.80
C ASN A 110 -11.68 5.66 10.18
N ALA A 111 -11.74 6.90 10.67
CA ALA A 111 -11.04 7.29 11.89
C ALA A 111 -11.67 6.67 13.15
N ASP A 112 -12.98 6.40 13.11
CA ASP A 112 -13.68 5.72 14.20
C ASP A 112 -13.25 4.25 14.29
N ASP A 113 -13.02 3.58 13.14
CA ASP A 113 -12.53 2.19 13.09
C ASP A 113 -11.17 2.03 13.79
N LEU A 114 -10.27 3.02 13.66
CA LEU A 114 -8.96 3.01 14.31
C LEU A 114 -9.04 3.10 15.83
N GLN A 115 -10.15 3.62 16.36
CA GLN A 115 -10.40 3.76 17.79
C GLN A 115 -11.27 2.64 18.36
N ASP A 116 -11.81 1.78 17.50
CA ASP A 116 -12.72 0.70 17.87
C ASP A 116 -12.01 -0.65 17.73
N GLU A 117 -11.66 -1.25 18.87
CA GLU A 117 -11.03 -2.59 18.92
C GLU A 117 -11.92 -3.67 18.26
N GLU A 118 -13.25 -3.54 18.32
CA GLU A 118 -14.16 -4.49 17.67
C GLU A 118 -14.15 -4.31 16.16
N ALA A 119 -14.07 -3.08 15.65
CA ALA A 119 -13.94 -2.81 14.23
C ALA A 119 -12.63 -3.36 13.65
N MET A 120 -11.52 -3.20 14.38
CA MET A 120 -10.22 -3.75 14.01
C MET A 120 -10.21 -5.29 14.02
N ALA A 121 -10.86 -5.92 15.01
CA ALA A 121 -11.03 -7.37 15.03
C ALA A 121 -11.93 -7.86 13.88
N GLU A 122 -12.97 -7.11 13.52
CA GLU A 122 -13.86 -7.46 12.41
C GLU A 122 -13.13 -7.40 11.05
N LEU A 123 -12.17 -6.49 10.89
CA LEU A 123 -11.30 -6.44 9.72
C LEU A 123 -10.45 -7.71 9.57
N GLU A 124 -9.87 -8.21 10.66
CA GLU A 124 -9.15 -9.49 10.65
C GLU A 124 -10.07 -10.69 10.39
N ASP A 125 -11.29 -10.68 10.93
CA ASP A 125 -12.28 -11.74 10.73
C ASP A 125 -12.89 -11.72 9.31
N LYS A 126 -12.92 -10.57 8.65
CA LYS A 126 -13.35 -10.43 7.25
C LYS A 126 -12.37 -11.05 6.25
N LEU A 127 -11.10 -11.21 6.64
CA LEU A 127 -10.13 -11.92 5.81
C LEU A 127 -10.51 -13.40 5.73
N SER A 128 -10.92 -13.85 4.56
CA SER A 128 -11.21 -15.26 4.30
C SER A 128 -9.92 -16.07 4.14
N GLY A 129 -10.02 -17.40 4.00
CA GLY A 129 -8.86 -18.27 3.93
C GLY A 129 -7.86 -17.88 2.83
N ASP A 130 -8.35 -17.50 1.65
CA ASP A 130 -7.50 -17.06 0.54
C ASP A 130 -6.91 -15.67 0.81
N ASP A 131 -7.66 -14.75 1.43
CA ASP A 131 -7.17 -13.40 1.76
C ASP A 131 -6.06 -13.46 2.83
N LYS A 132 -6.21 -14.33 3.84
CA LYS A 132 -5.16 -14.58 4.85
C LYS A 132 -3.90 -15.14 4.22
N LYS A 133 -4.06 -16.03 3.24
CA LYS A 133 -2.95 -16.62 2.51
C LYS A 133 -2.19 -15.58 1.68
N ALA A 134 -2.95 -14.73 0.97
CA ALA A 134 -2.41 -13.62 0.20
C ALA A 134 -1.68 -12.59 1.08
N ALA A 135 -2.27 -12.19 2.20
CA ALA A 135 -1.65 -11.31 3.19
C ALA A 135 -0.33 -11.92 3.76
N ALA A 136 -0.33 -13.21 4.07
CA ALA A 136 0.87 -13.92 4.52
C ALA A 136 1.96 -13.99 3.43
N ALA A 137 1.57 -14.16 2.16
CA ALA A 137 2.50 -14.15 1.04
C ALA A 137 3.14 -12.76 0.85
N LEU A 138 2.35 -11.68 0.96
CA LEU A 138 2.88 -10.31 0.96
C LEU A 138 3.87 -10.10 2.11
N GLN A 139 3.48 -10.47 3.32
CA GLN A 139 4.35 -10.34 4.51
C GLN A 139 5.67 -11.09 4.32
N THR A 140 5.62 -12.31 3.78
CA THR A 140 6.81 -13.12 3.49
C THR A 140 7.69 -12.42 2.46
N TYR A 141 7.10 -11.95 1.36
CA TYR A 141 7.86 -11.23 0.33
C TYR A 141 8.58 -10.03 0.92
N VAL A 142 7.85 -9.17 1.64
CA VAL A 142 8.38 -7.95 2.24
C VAL A 142 9.47 -8.27 3.27
N THR A 143 9.29 -9.31 4.10
CA THR A 143 10.30 -9.73 5.09
C THR A 143 11.58 -10.26 4.44
N ASP A 144 11.44 -11.05 3.38
CA ASP A 144 12.58 -11.69 2.71
C ASP A 144 13.35 -10.72 1.80
N ASN A 145 12.67 -9.69 1.29
CA ASN A 145 13.20 -8.83 0.22
C ASN A 145 13.44 -7.37 0.64
N CYS A 146 12.77 -6.87 1.68
CA CYS A 146 12.92 -5.49 2.14
C CYS A 146 13.73 -5.42 3.44
N ASP A 147 14.72 -4.54 3.47
CA ASP A 147 15.49 -4.25 4.67
C ASP A 147 14.71 -3.24 5.54
N PHE A 148 14.16 -3.72 6.65
CA PHE A 148 13.45 -2.88 7.62
C PHE A 148 14.37 -2.07 8.55
N GLY A 149 15.67 -1.95 8.20
CA GLY A 149 16.62 -1.20 9.01
C GLY A 149 16.75 -1.77 10.41
N GLY A 150 17.00 -3.08 10.52
CA GLY A 150 17.31 -3.73 11.79
C GLY A 150 16.28 -3.45 12.89
N LEU A 151 15.10 -4.07 12.78
CA LEU A 151 14.25 -4.32 13.95
C LEU A 151 15.16 -4.85 15.08
N PRO A 152 15.11 -4.31 16.31
CA PRO A 152 15.93 -4.84 17.40
C PRO A 152 15.71 -6.36 17.47
N GLU A 153 16.80 -7.13 17.55
CA GLU A 153 16.85 -8.60 17.50
C GLU A 153 16.11 -9.28 18.69
N GLY A 154 14.81 -9.02 18.81
CA GLY A 154 13.96 -9.41 19.92
C GLY A 154 12.46 -9.31 19.63
N LEU A 155 12.06 -8.82 18.45
CA LEU A 155 10.80 -9.20 17.83
C LEU A 155 11.05 -10.48 17.04
N GLU A 156 11.35 -11.57 17.77
CA GLU A 156 11.14 -12.91 17.24
C GLU A 156 9.72 -12.89 16.66
N SER A 157 9.61 -13.13 15.35
CA SER A 157 8.35 -13.25 14.63
C SER A 157 7.37 -13.96 15.57
N PRO A 158 6.21 -13.37 15.93
CA PRO A 158 5.19 -14.16 16.59
C PRO A 158 5.00 -15.35 15.67
N SER A 159 5.41 -16.53 16.15
CA SER A 159 5.32 -17.76 15.39
C SER A 159 3.84 -17.91 15.13
N LEU A 160 3.42 -17.64 13.90
CA LEU A 160 2.05 -17.87 13.49
C LEU A 160 1.73 -19.29 13.94
N PRO A 161 0.76 -19.49 14.86
CA PRO A 161 0.42 -20.84 15.28
C PRO A 161 -0.08 -21.56 14.03
N SER A 162 0.69 -22.55 13.59
CA SER A 162 0.30 -23.44 12.51
C SER A 162 -0.80 -24.38 13.01
N GLU A 163 -2.06 -23.94 13.10
CA GLU A 163 -3.23 -24.83 13.24
C GLU A 163 -4.47 -24.31 12.50
#